data_AF-A0A1I9GBA0-F1
#
_entry.id   AF-A0A1I9GBA0-F1
#
_cell.length_a   1.000
_cell.length_b   1.000
_cell.length_c   1.000
_cell.angle_alpha   90.00
_cell.angle_beta   90.00
_cell.angle_gamma   90.00
#
_symmetry.space_group_name_H-M   'P 1'
#
loop_
_entity.id
_entity.type
_entity.pdbx_description
1 polymer ?
#
loop_
_entity_poly.entity_id
_entity_poly.type
_entity_poly.pdbx_seq_one_letter_code
_entity_poly.pdbx_strand_id
1 'polypeptide(L)'
;IYGGGFYSGSPSLDLYDGRVLASRQKTIVVNINYRLGPFGFLYFGSRSSILGNMGLMDQQLALRWIYENIASFGGDPNKITLFGESAGAASVTAHFFAPGSSRYFQRAVLMSGTIANSWAIKEKNMALQTSMFLAEKLNCTSGRNKHSDVHLIEKCIRQASAANIQIKEFIGKKPNYAYVVEAKMFLETTFMIWLNCYSGEKFDVREMCWMPAKYLGNN
;
A
#
# COMPACT_ATOMS: atom_id res chain seq x y z
N ILE A 1 1.66 -2.77 9.17
CA ILE A 1 2.02 -2.60 7.74
C ILE A 1 3.19 -1.62 7.67
N TYR A 2 4.34 -2.05 7.18
CA TYR A 2 5.55 -1.23 7.12
C TYR A 2 5.47 -0.16 6.02
N GLY A 3 6.20 0.95 6.23
CA GLY A 3 6.38 2.04 5.26
C GLY A 3 7.60 1.85 4.36
N GLY A 4 8.01 2.90 3.64
CA GLY A 4 9.12 2.84 2.66
C GLY A 4 8.75 3.36 1.27
N GLY A 5 7.84 4.33 1.21
CA GLY A 5 7.46 5.02 -0.04
C GLY A 5 6.91 4.10 -1.13
N PHE A 6 6.39 2.92 -0.77
CA PHE A 6 5.97 1.85 -1.68
C PHE A 6 7.06 1.22 -2.54
N TYR A 7 8.35 1.56 -2.39
CA TYR A 7 9.46 0.97 -3.15
C TYR A 7 10.47 0.21 -2.28
N SER A 8 10.43 0.38 -0.96
CA SER A 8 11.31 -0.31 0.00
C SER A 8 10.57 -0.69 1.28
N GLY A 9 11.26 -1.40 2.17
CA GLY A 9 10.73 -1.85 3.45
C GLY A 9 10.68 -3.36 3.58
N SER A 10 10.63 -3.83 4.82
CA SER A 10 10.53 -5.24 5.17
C SER A 10 9.95 -5.39 6.58
N PRO A 11 9.11 -6.41 6.85
CA PRO A 11 8.65 -6.72 8.19
C PRO A 11 9.76 -7.31 9.08
N SER A 12 10.89 -7.72 8.48
CA SER A 12 12.03 -8.33 9.17
C SER A 12 13.04 -7.32 9.72
N LEU A 13 12.79 -6.02 9.56
CA LEU A 13 13.65 -4.98 10.17
C LEU A 13 13.52 -5.03 11.70
N ASP A 14 14.63 -4.86 12.42
CA ASP A 14 14.66 -4.84 13.90
C ASP A 14 13.71 -3.79 14.49
N LEU A 15 13.49 -2.69 13.78
CA LEU A 15 12.52 -1.65 14.14
C LEU A 15 11.09 -2.18 14.35
N TYR A 16 10.73 -3.27 13.65
CA TYR A 16 9.40 -3.87 13.70
C TYR A 16 9.36 -5.14 14.56
N ASP A 17 10.37 -5.38 15.39
CA ASP A 17 10.35 -6.48 16.36
C ASP A 17 9.19 -6.31 17.35
N GLY A 18 8.18 -7.16 17.18
CA GLY A 18 6.94 -7.12 17.97
C GLY A 18 7.08 -7.65 19.39
N ARG A 19 8.20 -8.24 19.80
CA ARG A 19 8.33 -8.95 21.09
C ARG A 19 8.03 -8.06 22.29
N VAL A 20 8.54 -6.83 22.31
CA VAL A 20 8.32 -5.89 23.42
C VAL A 20 6.85 -5.47 23.49
N LEU A 21 6.22 -5.17 22.36
CA LEU A 21 4.81 -4.80 22.31
C LEU A 21 3.91 -5.96 22.74
N ALA A 22 4.16 -7.16 22.21
CA ALA A 22 3.41 -8.37 22.52
C ALA A 22 3.47 -8.71 24.02
N SER A 23 4.67 -8.66 24.62
CA SER A 23 4.86 -8.97 26.04
C SER A 23 4.27 -7.91 26.98
N ARG A 24 4.48 -6.62 26.71
CA ARG A 24 4.01 -5.55 27.60
C ARG A 24 2.52 -5.30 27.52
N GLN A 25 1.95 -5.37 26.32
CA GLN A 25 0.53 -5.05 26.08
C GLN A 25 -0.36 -6.29 26.00
N LYS A 26 0.22 -7.50 26.10
CA LYS A 26 -0.49 -8.79 25.97
C LYS A 26 -1.28 -8.85 24.66
N THR A 27 -0.61 -8.52 23.55
CA THR A 27 -1.20 -8.50 22.20
C THR A 27 -0.46 -9.45 21.27
N ILE A 28 -1.11 -9.86 20.18
CA ILE A 28 -0.45 -10.56 19.08
C ILE A 28 -0.02 -9.52 18.05
N VAL A 29 1.26 -9.55 17.68
CA VAL A 29 1.81 -8.69 16.64
C VAL A 29 2.03 -9.50 15.38
N VAL A 30 1.41 -9.08 14.28
CA VAL A 30 1.56 -9.72 12.96
C VAL A 30 2.16 -8.72 12.00
N ASN A 31 3.33 -9.05 11.46
CA ASN A 31 3.98 -8.28 10.39
C ASN A 31 3.86 -9.04 9.07
N ILE A 32 3.41 -8.35 8.03
CA ILE A 32 3.14 -8.94 6.71
C ILE A 32 4.12 -8.41 5.68
N ASN A 33 4.48 -9.24 4.70
CA ASN A 33 5.14 -8.80 3.47
C ASN A 33 4.10 -8.40 2.42
N TYR A 34 4.44 -7.41 1.60
CA TYR A 34 3.68 -7.08 0.39
C TYR A 34 4.64 -6.63 -0.72
N ARG A 35 4.27 -6.85 -1.99
CA ARG A 35 5.13 -6.45 -3.11
C ARG A 35 5.29 -4.94 -3.17
N LEU A 36 6.51 -4.51 -3.48
CA LEU A 36 6.93 -3.12 -3.56
C LEU A 36 7.37 -2.74 -4.98
N GLY A 37 7.52 -1.45 -5.21
CA GLY A 37 8.01 -0.82 -6.44
C GLY A 37 7.25 -1.34 -7.66
N PRO A 38 7.94 -1.65 -8.76
CA PRO A 38 7.29 -2.15 -9.96
C PRO A 38 6.56 -3.48 -9.77
N PHE A 39 7.03 -4.33 -8.84
CA PHE A 39 6.40 -5.64 -8.58
C PHE A 39 5.03 -5.51 -7.91
N GLY A 40 4.83 -4.44 -7.14
CA GLY A 40 3.58 -4.17 -6.42
C GLY A 40 2.63 -3.22 -7.15
N PHE A 41 3.16 -2.33 -7.99
CA PHE A 41 2.41 -1.12 -8.40
C PHE A 41 2.54 -0.76 -9.89
N LEU A 42 3.13 -1.60 -10.75
CA LEU A 42 3.07 -1.39 -12.21
C LEU A 42 1.63 -1.36 -12.73
N TYR A 43 1.39 -0.54 -13.75
CA TYR A 43 0.08 -0.39 -14.39
C TYR A 43 0.24 -0.14 -15.90
N PHE A 44 -0.33 -1.03 -16.72
CA PHE A 44 -0.29 -0.90 -18.18
C PHE A 44 -1.67 -0.67 -18.83
N GLY A 45 -2.67 -0.26 -18.04
CA GLY A 45 -4.01 0.01 -18.53
C GLY A 45 -4.97 -1.18 -18.46
N SER A 46 -6.24 -0.94 -18.81
CA SER A 46 -7.31 -1.94 -18.73
C SER A 46 -7.21 -3.09 -19.75
N ARG A 47 -6.43 -2.89 -20.82
CA ARG A 47 -6.16 -3.93 -21.83
C ARG A 47 -5.02 -4.86 -21.42
N SER A 48 -4.42 -4.63 -20.26
CA SER A 48 -3.25 -5.33 -19.75
C SER A 48 -3.60 -6.28 -18.62
N SER A 49 -2.81 -7.34 -18.41
CA SER A 49 -2.94 -8.20 -17.22
C SER A 49 -2.39 -7.56 -15.94
N ILE A 50 -1.59 -6.51 -16.09
CA ILE A 50 -0.96 -5.73 -15.03
C ILE A 50 -1.82 -4.49 -14.74
N LEU A 51 -2.75 -4.64 -13.79
CA LEU A 51 -3.80 -3.67 -13.45
C LEU A 51 -3.44 -2.72 -12.30
N GLY A 52 -2.23 -2.83 -11.74
CA GLY A 52 -1.82 -2.07 -10.56
C GLY A 52 -2.33 -2.64 -9.25
N ASN A 53 -1.86 -2.05 -8.15
CA ASN A 53 -2.26 -2.36 -6.78
C ASN A 53 -2.09 -3.82 -6.34
N MET A 54 -1.20 -4.58 -6.99
CA MET A 54 -0.84 -5.93 -6.57
C MET A 54 -0.34 -5.96 -5.13
N GLY A 55 0.41 -4.93 -4.69
CA GLY A 55 0.81 -4.78 -3.30
C GLY A 55 -0.37 -4.60 -2.33
N LEU A 56 -1.45 -3.93 -2.73
CA LEU A 56 -2.69 -3.84 -1.94
C LEU A 56 -3.36 -5.21 -1.83
N MET A 57 -3.41 -5.95 -2.95
CA MET A 57 -4.01 -7.28 -2.99
C MET A 57 -3.25 -8.27 -2.11
N ASP A 58 -1.92 -8.16 -2.04
CA ASP A 58 -1.10 -8.94 -1.11
C ASP A 58 -1.49 -8.62 0.35
N GLN A 59 -1.66 -7.34 0.68
CA GLN A 59 -2.10 -6.92 2.01
C GLN A 59 -3.51 -7.46 2.31
N GLN A 60 -4.47 -7.38 1.37
CA GLN A 60 -5.82 -7.93 1.54
C GLN A 60 -5.82 -9.44 1.76
N LEU A 61 -4.98 -10.17 1.02
CA LEU A 61 -4.81 -11.61 1.21
C LEU A 61 -4.28 -11.92 2.61
N ALA A 62 -3.30 -11.15 3.09
CA ALA A 62 -2.78 -11.31 4.43
C ALA A 62 -3.82 -10.97 5.51
N LEU A 63 -4.62 -9.91 5.33
CA LEU A 63 -5.72 -9.57 6.25
C LEU A 63 -6.77 -10.67 6.33
N ARG A 64 -7.15 -11.25 5.19
CA ARG A 64 -8.03 -12.42 5.15
C ARG A 64 -7.43 -13.59 5.92
N TRP A 65 -6.16 -13.92 5.65
CA TRP A 65 -5.48 -15.01 6.33
C TRP A 65 -5.44 -14.78 7.85
N ILE A 66 -5.11 -13.56 8.30
CA ILE A 66 -5.10 -13.21 9.72
C ILE A 66 -6.50 -13.40 10.29
N TYR A 67 -7.54 -12.84 9.67
CA TYR A 67 -8.91 -12.97 10.16
C TYR A 67 -9.36 -14.44 10.28
N GLU A 68 -9.01 -15.29 9.31
CA GLU A 68 -9.40 -16.70 9.29
C GLU A 68 -8.58 -17.58 10.25
N ASN A 69 -7.36 -17.17 10.63
CA ASN A 69 -6.40 -18.05 11.33
C ASN A 69 -5.95 -17.52 12.70
N ILE A 70 -6.11 -16.24 13.02
CA ILE A 70 -5.52 -15.64 14.24
C ILE A 70 -6.05 -16.26 15.53
N ALA A 71 -7.27 -16.84 15.50
CA ALA A 71 -7.85 -17.57 16.61
C ALA A 71 -6.98 -18.75 17.07
N SER A 72 -6.32 -19.45 16.14
CA SER A 72 -5.41 -20.56 16.46
C SER A 72 -4.13 -20.12 17.18
N PHE A 73 -3.80 -18.82 17.14
CA PHE A 73 -2.69 -18.21 17.85
C PHE A 73 -3.13 -17.56 19.18
N GLY A 74 -4.39 -17.73 19.57
CA GLY A 74 -4.97 -17.11 20.77
C GLY A 74 -5.49 -15.67 20.56
N GLY A 75 -5.62 -15.22 19.31
CA GLY A 75 -6.15 -13.90 18.98
C GLY A 75 -7.67 -13.89 18.81
N ASP A 76 -8.25 -12.70 18.84
CA ASP A 76 -9.68 -12.49 18.56
C ASP A 76 -9.81 -11.83 17.17
N PRO A 77 -10.41 -12.52 16.16
CA PRO A 77 -10.56 -11.98 14.81
C PRO A 77 -11.43 -10.71 14.76
N ASN A 78 -12.25 -10.45 15.79
CA ASN A 78 -13.06 -9.24 15.89
C ASN A 78 -12.31 -8.06 16.55
N LYS A 79 -11.05 -8.26 16.96
CA LYS A 79 -10.20 -7.24 17.60
C LYS A 79 -8.92 -6.96 16.82
N ILE A 80 -8.96 -7.14 15.50
CA ILE A 80 -7.83 -6.81 14.63
C ILE A 80 -7.71 -5.27 14.51
N THR A 81 -6.53 -4.76 14.83
CA THR A 81 -6.15 -3.35 14.66
C THR A 81 -5.07 -3.25 13.60
N LEU A 82 -5.33 -2.48 12.53
CA LEU A 82 -4.29 -2.16 11.57
C LEU A 82 -3.39 -1.07 12.12
N PHE A 83 -2.08 -1.24 11.99
CA PHE A 83 -1.09 -0.27 12.43
C PHE A 83 -0.14 0.00 11.27
N GLY A 84 0.09 1.25 10.90
CA GLY A 84 1.00 1.59 9.81
C GLY A 84 1.71 2.93 9.99
N GLU A 85 2.90 3.02 9.40
CA GLU A 85 3.74 4.22 9.36
C GLU A 85 4.06 4.59 7.90
N SER A 86 4.11 5.90 7.57
CA SER A 86 4.41 6.42 6.23
C SER A 86 3.52 5.77 5.15
N ALA A 87 4.10 5.13 4.13
CA ALA A 87 3.38 4.37 3.12
C ALA A 87 2.54 3.22 3.70
N GLY A 88 2.93 2.67 4.85
CA GLY A 88 2.14 1.72 5.62
C GLY A 88 0.89 2.37 6.23
N ALA A 89 0.97 3.61 6.72
CA ALA A 89 -0.19 4.35 7.19
C ALA A 89 -1.14 4.70 6.03
N ALA A 90 -0.58 5.08 4.88
CA ALA A 90 -1.35 5.23 3.64
C ALA A 90 -2.05 3.91 3.23
N SER A 91 -1.38 2.77 3.39
CA SER A 91 -1.96 1.44 3.16
C SER A 91 -3.12 1.14 4.11
N VAL A 92 -2.96 1.45 5.40
CA VAL A 92 -4.04 1.29 6.40
C VAL A 92 -5.25 2.13 6.01
N THR A 93 -5.05 3.40 5.63
CA THR A 93 -6.17 4.21 5.13
C THR A 93 -6.76 3.68 3.83
N ALA A 94 -5.95 3.13 2.92
CA ALA A 94 -6.46 2.53 1.68
C ALA A 94 -7.41 1.36 1.95
N HIS A 95 -7.15 0.56 2.99
CA HIS A 95 -8.03 -0.54 3.39
C HIS A 95 -9.41 -0.13 3.92
N PHE A 96 -9.62 1.13 4.32
CA PHE A 96 -10.98 1.60 4.61
C PHE A 96 -11.84 1.73 3.35
N PHE A 97 -11.23 2.06 2.21
CA PHE A 97 -11.92 2.32 0.95
C PHE A 97 -11.82 1.15 -0.04
N ALA A 98 -10.83 0.28 0.13
CA ALA A 98 -10.59 -0.86 -0.75
C ALA A 98 -11.70 -1.91 -0.58
N PRO A 99 -12.45 -2.24 -1.65
CA PRO A 99 -13.53 -3.23 -1.58
C PRO A 99 -13.05 -4.56 -0.98
N GLY A 100 -13.81 -5.07 0.00
CA GLY A 100 -13.53 -6.35 0.65
C GLY A 100 -12.52 -6.30 1.80
N SER A 101 -11.93 -5.16 2.14
CA SER A 101 -10.96 -5.04 3.25
C SER A 101 -11.61 -4.79 4.62
N SER A 102 -12.67 -3.97 4.67
CA SER A 102 -13.22 -3.42 5.92
C SER A 102 -13.73 -4.47 6.92
N ARG A 103 -14.12 -5.65 6.44
CA ARG A 103 -14.59 -6.75 7.31
C ARG A 103 -13.49 -7.43 8.13
N TYR A 104 -12.22 -7.19 7.81
CA TYR A 104 -11.09 -7.91 8.40
C TYR A 104 -10.40 -7.16 9.54
N PHE A 105 -10.82 -5.95 9.86
CA PHE A 105 -10.23 -5.16 10.95
C PHE A 105 -11.26 -4.21 11.54
N GLN A 106 -11.04 -3.81 12.80
CA GLN A 106 -11.97 -2.97 13.56
C GLN A 106 -11.41 -1.59 13.88
N ARG A 107 -10.08 -1.48 14.01
CA ARG A 107 -9.39 -0.27 14.44
C ARG A 107 -8.18 0.02 13.56
N ALA A 108 -7.73 1.26 13.56
CA ALA A 108 -6.54 1.67 12.83
C ALA A 108 -5.68 2.65 13.65
N VAL A 109 -4.36 2.51 13.52
CA VAL A 109 -3.35 3.48 13.97
C VAL A 109 -2.55 3.93 12.76
N LEU A 110 -2.53 5.24 12.55
CA LEU A 110 -1.97 5.91 11.37
C LEU A 110 -0.82 6.82 11.82
N MET A 111 0.40 6.50 11.42
CA MET A 111 1.58 7.30 11.75
C MET A 111 2.17 7.95 10.50
N SER A 112 2.20 9.28 10.45
CA SER A 112 2.93 10.04 9.41
C SER A 112 2.55 9.72 7.96
N GLY A 113 1.30 9.32 7.69
CA GLY A 113 0.83 9.08 6.32
C GLY A 113 -0.64 8.71 6.21
N THR A 114 -1.23 9.01 5.07
CA THR A 114 -2.61 8.70 4.67
C THR A 114 -2.70 8.56 3.15
N ILE A 115 -3.76 7.93 2.67
CA ILE A 115 -4.06 7.78 1.23
C ILE A 115 -4.35 9.14 0.56
N ALA A 116 -4.68 10.18 1.33
CA ALA A 116 -4.91 11.54 0.85
C ALA A 116 -3.60 12.29 0.56
N ASN A 117 -2.44 11.78 0.99
CA ASN A 117 -1.17 12.40 0.66
C ASN A 117 -0.90 12.31 -0.86
N SER A 118 -0.37 13.39 -1.45
CA SER A 118 -0.11 13.48 -2.89
C SER A 118 0.87 12.44 -3.45
N TRP A 119 1.69 11.85 -2.58
CA TRP A 119 2.61 10.77 -2.93
C TRP A 119 1.98 9.37 -2.79
N ALA A 120 0.80 9.23 -2.18
CA ALA A 120 0.18 7.94 -1.87
C ALA A 120 -0.69 7.37 -3.01
N ILE A 121 -1.05 8.21 -3.97
CA ILE A 121 -1.90 7.85 -5.11
C ILE A 121 -1.34 8.36 -6.43
N LYS A 122 -1.70 7.67 -7.52
CA LYS A 122 -1.47 8.08 -8.91
C LYS A 122 -2.73 7.91 -9.73
N GLU A 123 -2.99 8.89 -10.58
CA GLU A 123 -3.94 8.70 -11.65
C GLU A 123 -3.43 7.67 -12.66
N LYS A 124 -4.37 6.96 -13.29
CA LYS A 124 -4.11 5.91 -14.28
C LYS A 124 -3.11 6.35 -15.37
N ASN A 125 -3.22 7.58 -15.88
CA ASN A 125 -2.31 8.09 -16.92
C ASN A 125 -0.89 8.29 -16.40
N MET A 126 -0.73 8.82 -15.19
CA MET A 126 0.60 8.98 -14.56
C MET A 126 1.22 7.61 -14.24
N ALA A 127 0.42 6.67 -13.71
CA ALA A 127 0.88 5.32 -13.44
C ALA A 127 1.33 4.58 -14.72
N LEU A 128 0.60 4.77 -15.82
CA LEU A 128 0.96 4.24 -17.13
C LEU A 128 2.27 4.84 -17.64
N GLN A 129 2.44 6.17 -17.54
CA GLN A 129 3.68 6.84 -17.94
C GLN A 129 4.89 6.34 -17.13
N THR A 130 4.75 6.18 -15.82
CA THR A 130 5.81 5.61 -14.97
C THR A 130 6.14 4.18 -15.38
N SER A 131 5.13 3.36 -15.68
CA SER A 131 5.33 1.96 -16.12
C SER A 131 5.97 1.86 -17.50
N MET A 132 5.58 2.73 -18.44
CA MET A 132 6.18 2.82 -19.77
C MET A 132 7.63 3.32 -19.72
N PHE A 133 7.95 4.27 -18.83
CA PHE A 133 9.33 4.70 -18.64
C PHE A 133 10.24 3.54 -18.18
N LEU A 134 9.77 2.70 -17.25
CA LEU A 134 10.51 1.49 -16.89
C LEU A 134 10.64 0.54 -18.08
N ALA A 135 9.58 0.33 -18.86
CA ALA A 135 9.58 -0.52 -20.05
C ALA A 135 10.64 -0.05 -21.07
N GLU A 136 10.76 1.25 -21.30
CA GLU A 136 11.78 1.85 -22.15
C GLU A 136 13.20 1.56 -21.61
N LYS A 137 13.42 1.72 -20.30
CA LYS A 137 14.73 1.44 -19.67
C LYS A 137 15.11 -0.05 -19.68
N LEU A 138 14.13 -0.93 -19.79
CA LEU A 138 14.31 -2.37 -19.96
C LEU A 138 14.42 -2.78 -21.44
N ASN A 139 14.36 -1.85 -22.38
CA ASN A 139 14.29 -2.11 -23.83
C ASN A 139 13.09 -3.00 -24.22
N CYS A 140 12.00 -2.95 -23.45
CA CYS A 140 10.78 -3.71 -23.70
C CYS A 140 9.80 -2.99 -24.63
N THR A 141 10.12 -1.77 -25.05
CA THR A 141 9.36 -1.02 -26.04
C THR A 141 9.95 -1.26 -27.44
N SER A 142 9.42 -2.24 -28.17
CA SER A 142 9.82 -2.51 -29.56
C SER A 142 8.91 -1.77 -30.54
N GLY A 143 9.49 -0.88 -31.36
CA GLY A 143 8.88 -0.41 -32.62
C GLY A 143 9.00 1.09 -32.89
N ARG A 144 9.46 1.46 -34.09
CA ARG A 144 9.51 2.84 -34.63
C ARG A 144 8.13 3.53 -34.73
N ASN A 145 7.04 2.79 -34.46
CA ASN A 145 5.67 3.28 -34.46
C ASN A 145 5.13 3.28 -33.02
N LYS A 146 4.61 4.44 -32.58
CA LYS A 146 4.23 4.83 -31.22
C LYS A 146 3.09 4.01 -30.54
N HIS A 147 2.83 2.78 -30.98
CA HIS A 147 1.86 1.87 -30.38
C HIS A 147 2.47 0.47 -30.22
N SER A 148 3.36 0.31 -29.25
CA SER A 148 3.83 -1.01 -28.82
C SER A 148 2.64 -1.78 -28.24
N ASP A 149 2.38 -2.99 -28.74
CA ASP A 149 1.35 -3.89 -28.19
C ASP A 149 1.64 -4.12 -26.70
N VAL A 150 0.68 -3.78 -25.84
CA VAL A 150 0.81 -3.90 -24.39
C VAL A 150 1.14 -5.32 -23.96
N HIS A 151 0.65 -6.32 -24.68
CA HIS A 151 0.93 -7.73 -24.39
C HIS A 151 2.40 -8.09 -24.65
N LEU A 152 3.03 -7.50 -25.67
CA LEU A 152 4.47 -7.69 -25.94
C LEU A 152 5.32 -7.03 -24.86
N ILE A 153 4.94 -5.83 -24.41
CA ILE A 153 5.62 -5.13 -23.32
C ILE A 153 5.54 -5.97 -22.04
N GLU A 154 4.33 -6.41 -21.67
CA GLU A 154 4.12 -7.25 -20.48
C GLU A 154 4.96 -8.53 -20.52
N LYS A 155 4.96 -9.22 -21.67
CA LYS A 155 5.74 -10.44 -21.85
C LYS A 155 7.24 -10.17 -21.66
N CYS A 156 7.76 -9.09 -22.25
CA CYS A 156 9.15 -8.71 -22.11
C CYS A 156 9.52 -8.36 -20.66
N ILE A 157 8.70 -7.56 -19.98
CA ILE A 157 8.96 -7.16 -18.58
C ILE A 157 8.94 -8.37 -17.65
N ARG A 158 8.01 -9.31 -17.85
CA ARG A 158 7.95 -10.55 -17.06
C ARG A 158 9.16 -11.46 -17.27
N GLN A 159 9.88 -11.32 -18.39
CA GLN A 159 11.11 -12.06 -18.68
C GLN A 159 12.38 -11.36 -18.14
N ALA A 160 12.28 -10.08 -17.78
CA ALA A 160 13.40 -9.36 -17.19
C ALA A 160 13.70 -9.87 -15.76
N SER A 161 14.98 -9.94 -15.41
CA SER A 161 15.39 -10.33 -14.06
C SER A 161 14.97 -9.28 -13.03
N ALA A 162 14.60 -9.73 -11.82
CA ALA A 162 14.19 -8.83 -10.75
C ALA A 162 15.26 -7.79 -10.41
N ALA A 163 16.54 -8.20 -10.41
CA ALA A 163 17.66 -7.29 -10.19
C ALA A 163 17.76 -6.19 -11.27
N ASN A 164 17.56 -6.54 -12.55
CA ASN A 164 17.57 -5.55 -13.63
C ASN A 164 16.39 -4.58 -13.48
N ILE A 165 15.19 -5.08 -13.16
CA ILE A 165 14.02 -4.23 -12.89
C ILE A 165 14.30 -3.23 -11.76
N GLN A 166 14.85 -3.70 -10.64
CA GLN A 166 15.20 -2.84 -9.50
C GLN A 166 16.26 -1.79 -9.86
N ILE A 167 17.32 -2.19 -10.58
CA ILE A 167 18.34 -1.23 -11.00
C ILE A 167 17.75 -0.15 -11.91
N LYS A 168 16.89 -0.52 -12.88
CA LYS A 168 16.28 0.42 -13.82
C LYS A 168 15.24 1.35 -13.18
N GLU A 169 14.59 0.93 -12.11
CA GLU A 169 13.63 1.75 -11.35
C GLU A 169 14.25 3.06 -10.83
N PHE A 170 15.54 3.07 -10.45
CA PHE A 170 16.21 4.24 -9.88
C PHE A 170 16.96 5.10 -10.90
N ILE A 171 16.93 4.76 -12.19
CA ILE A 171 17.68 5.51 -13.22
C ILE A 171 16.91 6.77 -13.64
N GLY A 172 17.45 7.94 -13.31
CA GLY A 172 17.05 9.23 -13.87
C GLY A 172 15.96 10.00 -13.12
N LYS A 173 15.16 9.34 -12.27
CA LYS A 173 14.22 9.97 -11.33
C LYS A 173 14.04 9.09 -10.09
N LYS A 174 13.62 9.67 -8.95
CA LYS A 174 13.18 8.88 -7.78
C LYS A 174 12.01 7.98 -8.18
N PRO A 175 11.94 6.74 -7.67
CA PRO A 175 10.78 5.88 -7.88
C PRO A 175 9.53 6.58 -7.37
N ASN A 176 8.45 6.51 -8.16
CA ASN A 176 7.21 7.21 -7.88
C ASN A 176 6.01 6.26 -8.02
N TYR A 177 6.16 5.07 -7.43
CA TYR A 177 5.09 4.08 -7.33
C TYR A 177 4.17 4.41 -6.16
N ALA A 178 2.87 4.25 -6.39
CA ALA A 178 1.83 4.47 -5.39
C ALA A 178 0.56 3.73 -5.82
N TYR A 179 -0.52 3.84 -5.04
CA TYR A 179 -1.79 3.24 -5.43
C TYR A 179 -2.36 3.88 -6.70
N VAL A 180 -2.80 3.05 -7.64
CA VAL A 180 -3.48 3.50 -8.85
C VAL A 180 -4.97 3.63 -8.56
N VAL A 181 -5.50 4.84 -8.66
CA VAL A 181 -6.91 5.15 -8.32
C VAL A 181 -7.58 5.90 -9.46
N GLU A 182 -8.91 5.84 -9.51
CA GLU A 182 -9.69 6.79 -10.30
C GLU A 182 -9.80 8.12 -9.55
N ALA A 183 -9.70 9.24 -10.26
CA ALA A 183 -9.74 10.59 -9.68
C ALA A 183 -11.01 10.85 -8.84
N LYS A 184 -12.11 10.14 -9.11
CA LYS A 184 -13.35 10.25 -8.32
C LYS A 184 -13.18 9.74 -6.88
N MET A 185 -12.36 8.70 -6.68
CA MET A 185 -12.07 8.15 -5.35
C MET A 185 -11.30 9.17 -4.48
N PHE A 186 -10.54 10.09 -5.09
CA PHE A 186 -9.77 11.12 -4.39
C PHE A 186 -10.64 12.15 -3.68
N LEU A 187 -11.71 12.62 -4.34
CA LEU A 187 -12.62 13.61 -3.79
C LEU A 187 -13.44 13.03 -2.64
N GLU A 188 -13.96 11.82 -2.81
CA GLU A 188 -14.74 11.13 -1.77
C GLU A 188 -13.86 10.80 -0.55
N THR A 189 -12.63 10.31 -0.77
CA THR A 189 -11.71 9.95 0.32
C THR A 189 -11.24 11.17 1.12
N THR A 190 -10.85 12.25 0.44
CA THR A 190 -10.35 13.47 1.10
C THR A 190 -11.46 14.19 1.84
N PHE A 191 -12.66 14.27 1.24
CA PHE A 191 -13.84 14.89 1.85
C PHE A 191 -14.31 14.12 3.08
N MET A 192 -14.34 12.79 3.02
CA MET A 192 -14.73 11.94 4.14
C MET A 192 -13.70 11.95 5.28
N ILE A 193 -12.39 12.01 5.00
CA ILE A 193 -11.38 12.17 6.06
C ILE A 193 -11.48 13.57 6.70
N TRP A 194 -11.69 14.62 5.90
CA TRP A 194 -11.72 16.01 6.37
C TRP A 194 -12.96 16.33 7.20
N LEU A 195 -14.16 15.95 6.75
CA LEU A 195 -15.41 16.15 7.50
C LEU A 195 -15.38 15.44 8.86
N ASN A 196 -14.95 14.18 8.87
CA ASN A 196 -15.07 13.33 10.06
C ASN A 196 -14.06 13.66 11.16
N CYS A 197 -12.95 14.35 10.87
CA CYS A 197 -12.02 14.84 11.88
C CYS A 197 -12.39 16.22 12.46
N TYR A 198 -13.23 17.01 11.77
CA TYR A 198 -13.54 18.39 12.17
C TYR A 198 -15.00 18.63 12.59
N SER A 199 -15.96 17.76 12.23
CA SER A 199 -17.38 18.02 12.52
C SER A 199 -17.85 17.58 13.91
N GLY A 200 -17.10 16.74 14.64
CA GLY A 200 -17.48 16.32 16.00
C GLY A 200 -18.81 15.53 16.09
N GLU A 201 -19.43 15.18 14.95
CA GLU A 201 -20.67 14.41 14.94
C GLU A 201 -20.36 12.92 15.09
N LYS A 202 -21.10 12.27 15.99
CA LYS A 202 -20.93 10.86 16.36
C LYS A 202 -21.14 9.96 15.14
N PHE A 203 -20.06 9.37 14.64
CA PHE A 203 -20.14 8.20 13.77
C PHE A 203 -19.56 6.97 14.46
N ASP A 204 -20.32 5.87 14.42
CA ASP A 204 -19.93 4.54 14.86
C ASP A 204 -19.04 3.87 13.79
N VAL A 205 -17.75 4.22 13.80
CA VAL A 205 -16.63 3.46 13.15
C VAL A 205 -15.62 2.98 14.21
N ARG A 206 -16.10 2.85 15.46
CA ARG A 206 -15.40 2.74 16.75
C ARG A 206 -13.87 2.83 16.72
N GLU A 207 -13.45 4.09 16.82
CA GLU A 207 -12.14 4.63 17.25
C GLU A 207 -11.08 4.83 16.16
N MET A 208 -11.34 5.83 15.32
CA MET A 208 -10.31 6.51 14.52
C MET A 208 -9.73 7.68 15.33
N CYS A 209 -8.86 7.39 16.30
CA CYS A 209 -8.09 8.44 16.99
C CYS A 209 -6.76 8.64 16.28
N TRP A 210 -6.56 9.82 15.68
CA TRP A 210 -5.23 10.30 15.37
C TRP A 210 -4.42 10.34 16.67
N MET A 211 -3.37 9.52 16.77
CA MET A 211 -2.30 9.77 17.75
C MET A 211 -1.28 10.67 17.06
N PRO A 212 -1.31 12.00 17.26
CA PRO A 212 -0.18 12.83 16.87
C PRO A 212 1.07 12.29 17.58
N ALA A 213 2.23 12.38 16.92
CA ALA A 213 3.54 11.89 17.40
C ALA A 213 4.04 12.52 18.72
N LYS A 214 3.19 13.20 19.49
CA LYS A 214 3.48 13.84 20.78
C LYS A 214 3.52 12.89 21.98
N TYR A 215 3.25 11.58 21.82
CA TYR A 215 3.20 10.62 22.93
C TYR A 215 4.30 9.54 22.93
N LEU A 216 5.43 9.78 22.24
CA LEU A 216 6.62 8.91 22.31
C LEU A 216 7.85 9.60 22.95
N GLY A 217 7.61 10.57 23.85
CA GLY A 217 8.68 11.24 24.59
C GLY A 217 8.18 11.69 25.95
N ASN A 218 8.40 10.86 26.96
CA ASN A 218 8.78 11.25 28.33
C ASN A 218 8.96 9.97 29.15
N ASN A 219 10.22 9.54 29.26
CA ASN A 219 10.83 8.93 30.43
C ASN A 219 12.33 9.09 30.30
#